data_AF-A0A819YVM6-F1
#
_entry.id   AF-A0A819YVM6-F1
#
_cell.length_a   1.000
_cell.length_b   1.000
_cell.length_c   1.000
_cell.angle_alpha   90.00
_cell.angle_beta   90.00
_cell.angle_gamma   90.00
#
_symmetry.space_group_name_H-M   'P 1'
#
loop_
_entity.id
_entity.type
_entity.pdbx_description
1 polymer ?
#
loop_
_entity_poly.entity_id
_entity_poly.type
_entity_poly.pdbx_seq_one_letter_code
_entity_poly.pdbx_strand_id
1 'polypeptide(L)'
;DESLQYIDYSIHERLIDMSTSREFWCLQLEEYNLESRLSLPVDRHRLPNDTRSSSASVTQVSFDSEISQSFLEYASVHHVTPFQLGLSVLYAFLFKLTHGDDDLCISCLNANRYKTELQNLIGMFISTLPYRAQLSSHWSFDDLVQHVREKCLSILEHSHYPLQHILANLHVNKSNISFLETMYDFITISSQTSELSFDGTSLKQVSFKQSSEVAKFDFMLTFIYNPLLENNRLSFHLTCSRDLLDEITVRNIGRRLEYCVQQLFSSNETSNRIDTCFTAVSKIGLIILEETREMEDTAFCRQPHIINEAPASFAQARIWLDERIRFDPDKPQVAIYNMPFVYRLQPGHTLSIKQLHQALHLTVNNNSSLHTSLHFDTEMNLLMQRVITDEDKNNKNNMFLIIETTYETDEQLNEILHDQKRNPQLFNLAQGLVFRCHVIYYKQISSNHLLSHKDLLIFNFHHALFDFPSMNIFLHDLNQAYTTGQLLYDDNTNLRYLDCKY
;
A
#
# COMPACT_ATOMS: atom_id res chain seq x y z
N ASP A 1 -16.28 -12.52 -25.73
CA ASP A 1 -14.98 -11.93 -25.38
C ASP A 1 -15.19 -10.86 -24.37
N GLU A 2 -14.93 -11.21 -23.12
CA GLU A 2 -15.30 -10.42 -21.97
C GLU A 2 -14.00 -10.28 -21.17
N SER A 3 -13.55 -9.04 -20.90
CA SER A 3 -12.23 -8.78 -20.31
C SER A 3 -12.13 -9.34 -18.89
N LEU A 4 -10.92 -9.73 -18.48
CA LEU A 4 -10.64 -10.19 -17.13
C LEU A 4 -10.96 -9.11 -16.09
N GLN A 5 -11.58 -9.48 -14.97
CA GLN A 5 -11.99 -8.56 -13.91
C GLN A 5 -11.49 -9.02 -12.53
N TYR A 6 -11.53 -8.13 -11.55
CA TYR A 6 -11.09 -8.46 -10.19
C TYR A 6 -11.88 -9.61 -9.53
N ILE A 7 -13.17 -9.74 -9.87
CA ILE A 7 -13.99 -10.86 -9.38
C ILE A 7 -13.49 -12.22 -9.86
N ASP A 8 -12.91 -12.31 -11.06
CA ASP A 8 -12.28 -13.55 -11.54
C ASP A 8 -11.08 -13.92 -10.67
N TYR A 9 -10.28 -12.91 -10.26
CA TYR A 9 -9.15 -13.11 -9.37
C TYR A 9 -9.59 -13.68 -8.03
N SER A 10 -10.67 -13.15 -7.44
CA SER A 10 -11.14 -13.67 -6.15
C SER A 10 -11.61 -15.12 -6.23
N ILE A 11 -12.25 -15.51 -7.35
CA ILE A 11 -12.67 -16.90 -7.58
C ILE A 11 -11.44 -17.80 -7.69
N HIS A 12 -10.44 -17.39 -8.47
CA HIS A 12 -9.21 -18.16 -8.62
C HIS A 12 -8.42 -18.30 -7.33
N GLU A 13 -8.27 -17.21 -6.56
CA GLU A 13 -7.63 -17.20 -5.25
C GLU A 13 -8.30 -18.19 -4.28
N ARG A 14 -9.62 -18.42 -4.41
CA ARG A 14 -10.37 -19.37 -3.58
C ARG A 14 -10.25 -20.83 -4.04
N LEU A 15 -9.89 -21.08 -5.30
CA LEU A 15 -9.86 -22.40 -5.92
C LEU A 15 -8.45 -22.98 -6.07
N ILE A 16 -7.42 -22.14 -6.10
CA ILE A 16 -6.03 -22.58 -6.28
C ILE A 16 -5.59 -23.50 -5.13
N ASP A 17 -4.92 -24.59 -5.47
CA ASP A 17 -4.27 -25.45 -4.46
C ASP A 17 -3.06 -24.71 -3.89
N MET A 18 -3.08 -24.54 -2.57
CA MET A 18 -2.03 -23.84 -1.83
C MET A 18 -1.30 -24.76 -0.85
N SER A 19 -1.33 -26.08 -1.05
CA SER A 19 -0.73 -27.05 -0.13
C SER A 19 0.78 -26.86 0.04
N THR A 20 1.51 -26.58 -1.04
CA THR A 20 2.96 -26.30 -0.99
C THR A 20 3.26 -25.01 -0.23
N SER A 21 2.51 -23.94 -0.49
CA SER A 21 2.64 -22.68 0.24
C SER A 21 2.29 -22.81 1.71
N ARG A 22 1.29 -23.64 2.04
CA ARG A 22 0.97 -23.97 3.43
C ARG A 22 2.16 -24.61 4.14
N GLU A 23 2.79 -25.62 3.54
CA GLU A 23 3.97 -26.28 4.11
C GLU A 23 5.13 -25.30 4.31
N PHE A 24 5.41 -24.46 3.31
CA PHE A 24 6.41 -23.41 3.41
C PHE A 24 6.16 -22.48 4.61
N TRP A 25 4.94 -21.95 4.74
CA TRP A 25 4.61 -21.01 5.81
C TRP A 25 4.64 -21.63 7.21
N CYS A 26 4.26 -22.91 7.33
CA CYS A 26 4.40 -23.65 8.58
C CYS A 26 5.87 -23.76 8.99
N LEU A 27 6.78 -24.08 8.06
CA LEU A 27 8.22 -24.17 8.32
C LEU A 27 8.86 -22.81 8.59
N GLN A 28 8.53 -21.79 7.79
CA GLN A 28 9.12 -20.46 7.88
C GLN A 28 8.83 -19.77 9.24
N LEU A 29 7.71 -20.11 9.88
CA LEU A 29 7.30 -19.56 11.17
C LEU A 29 7.36 -20.58 12.31
N GLU A 30 7.95 -21.75 12.06
CA GLU A 30 8.11 -22.81 13.06
C GLU A 30 8.91 -22.30 14.26
N GLU A 31 8.46 -22.58 15.48
CA GLU A 31 9.07 -22.11 16.74
C GLU A 31 9.06 -20.58 16.96
N TYR A 32 8.58 -19.77 16.01
CA TYR A 32 8.48 -18.33 16.23
C TYR A 32 7.33 -18.01 17.20
N ASN A 33 7.63 -17.23 18.24
CA ASN A 33 6.60 -16.78 19.17
C ASN A 33 5.84 -15.57 18.59
N LEU A 34 4.79 -15.84 17.82
CA LEU A 34 3.90 -14.83 17.22
C LEU A 34 3.14 -13.97 18.23
N GLU A 35 3.15 -14.34 19.51
CA GLU A 35 2.57 -13.54 20.60
C GLU A 35 3.59 -12.62 21.26
N SER A 36 4.89 -12.85 21.06
CA SER A 36 5.95 -12.02 21.63
C SER A 36 6.09 -10.73 20.83
N ARG A 37 5.79 -9.60 21.48
CA ARG A 37 5.97 -8.28 20.89
C ARG A 37 7.46 -7.96 20.75
N LEU A 38 7.80 -7.31 19.64
CA LEU A 38 9.11 -6.65 19.53
C LEU A 38 9.24 -5.68 20.71
N SER A 39 10.38 -5.74 21.40
CA SER A 39 10.68 -4.90 22.56
C SER A 39 11.05 -3.47 22.13
N LEU A 40 10.12 -2.81 21.45
CA LEU A 40 10.28 -1.43 20.99
C LEU A 40 10.16 -0.45 22.18
N PRO A 41 10.93 0.65 22.18
CA PRO A 41 10.78 1.69 23.20
C PRO A 41 9.43 2.39 22.99
N VAL A 42 8.49 2.16 23.89
CA VAL A 42 7.16 2.79 23.89
C VAL A 42 7.01 3.72 25.09
N ASP A 43 6.26 4.81 24.94
CA ASP A 43 6.00 5.75 26.04
C ASP A 43 4.92 5.21 26.98
N ARG A 44 4.08 4.31 26.48
CA ARG A 44 2.99 3.66 27.22
C ARG A 44 2.60 2.33 26.58
N HIS A 45 2.00 1.45 27.38
CA HIS A 45 1.45 0.19 26.91
C HIS A 45 -0.06 0.30 26.73
N ARG A 46 -0.58 -0.31 25.67
CA ARG A 46 -2.03 -0.45 25.46
C ARG A 46 -2.60 -1.45 26.48
N LEU A 47 -3.68 -1.07 27.17
CA LEU A 47 -4.41 -1.96 28.07
C LEU A 47 -5.30 -2.93 27.26
N PRO A 48 -5.63 -4.13 27.79
CA PRO A 48 -6.36 -5.16 27.03
C PRO A 48 -7.72 -4.71 26.45
N ASN A 49 -8.37 -3.72 27.05
CA ASN A 49 -9.69 -3.22 26.64
C ASN A 49 -9.63 -1.86 25.93
N ASP A 50 -8.44 -1.35 25.63
CA ASP A 50 -8.29 -0.09 24.92
C ASP A 50 -8.64 -0.28 23.44
N THR A 51 -9.55 0.56 22.94
CA THR A 51 -9.76 0.69 21.51
C THR A 51 -8.65 1.53 20.89
N ARG A 52 -8.24 1.18 19.68
CA ARG A 52 -7.30 2.00 18.91
C ARG A 52 -7.91 3.37 18.58
N SER A 53 -7.25 4.45 18.96
CA SER A 53 -7.69 5.80 18.57
C SER A 53 -7.45 6.10 17.09
N SER A 54 -6.59 5.30 16.45
CA SER A 54 -6.09 5.49 15.08
C SER A 54 -5.39 6.84 14.87
N SER A 55 -5.03 7.55 15.94
CA SER A 55 -4.25 8.78 15.87
C SER A 55 -2.77 8.45 15.66
N ALA A 56 -2.09 9.17 14.78
CA ALA A 56 -0.68 8.94 14.49
C ALA A 56 0.25 10.05 15.00
N SER A 57 1.45 9.63 15.39
CA SER A 57 2.65 10.45 15.49
C SER A 57 3.51 10.12 14.29
N VAL A 58 3.92 11.14 13.52
CA VAL A 58 4.64 10.94 12.27
C VAL A 58 5.93 11.75 12.25
N THR A 59 7.00 11.13 11.74
CA THR A 59 8.21 11.84 11.35
C THR A 59 8.58 11.48 9.92
N GLN A 60 8.96 12.49 9.15
CA GLN A 60 9.38 12.36 7.77
C GLN A 60 10.81 12.88 7.66
N VAL A 61 11.68 12.07 7.06
CA VAL A 61 13.07 12.43 6.78
C VAL A 61 13.30 12.30 5.29
N SER A 62 14.07 13.23 4.75
CA SER A 62 14.48 13.22 3.35
C SER A 62 15.98 13.29 3.26
N PHE A 63 16.53 12.41 2.46
CA PHE A 63 17.96 12.36 2.23
C PHE A 63 18.35 13.28 1.08
N ASP A 64 19.60 13.74 1.10
CA ASP A 64 20.19 14.49 -0.01
C ASP A 64 20.51 13.56 -1.19
N SER A 65 21.04 14.15 -2.26
CA SER A 65 21.41 13.45 -3.48
C SER A 65 22.48 12.39 -3.26
N GLU A 66 23.44 12.65 -2.38
CA GLU A 66 24.59 11.79 -2.13
C GLU A 66 24.14 10.48 -1.50
N ILE A 67 23.41 10.55 -0.39
CA ILE A 67 22.87 9.36 0.29
C ILE A 67 21.89 8.61 -0.61
N SER A 68 21.03 9.33 -1.33
CA SER A 68 20.03 8.71 -2.22
C SER A 68 20.71 7.92 -3.34
N GLN A 69 21.76 8.47 -3.95
CA GLN A 69 22.52 7.80 -5.00
C GLN A 69 23.29 6.60 -4.45
N SER A 70 24.02 6.76 -3.33
CA SER A 70 24.76 5.67 -2.69
C SER A 70 23.86 4.50 -2.29
N PHE A 71 22.63 4.76 -1.82
CA PHE A 71 21.66 3.71 -1.51
C PHE A 71 21.29 2.88 -2.76
N LEU A 72 21.01 3.54 -3.88
CA LEU A 72 20.63 2.88 -5.13
C LEU A 72 21.82 2.17 -5.79
N GLU A 73 23.01 2.77 -5.73
CA GLU A 73 24.26 2.15 -6.20
C GLU A 73 24.58 0.90 -5.39
N TYR A 74 24.46 0.96 -4.06
CA TYR A 74 24.63 -0.21 -3.20
C TYR A 74 23.64 -1.31 -3.59
N ALA A 75 22.34 -0.98 -3.75
CA ALA A 75 21.34 -1.95 -4.18
C ALA A 75 21.74 -2.62 -5.51
N SER A 76 22.19 -1.82 -6.48
CA SER A 76 22.64 -2.30 -7.79
C SER A 76 23.89 -3.19 -7.71
N VAL A 77 24.90 -2.80 -6.92
CA VAL A 77 26.17 -3.53 -6.78
C VAL A 77 25.96 -4.88 -6.09
N HIS A 78 25.08 -4.93 -5.09
CA HIS A 78 24.78 -6.15 -4.34
C HIS A 78 23.66 -7.00 -4.97
N HIS A 79 23.18 -6.63 -6.16
CA HIS A 79 22.10 -7.31 -6.89
C HIS A 79 20.83 -7.51 -6.05
N VAL A 80 20.47 -6.50 -5.26
CA VAL A 80 19.27 -6.48 -4.41
C VAL A 80 18.33 -5.36 -4.85
N THR A 81 17.04 -5.48 -4.54
CA THR A 81 16.08 -4.40 -4.80
C THR A 81 16.15 -3.31 -3.73
N PRO A 82 15.70 -2.07 -4.02
CA PRO A 82 15.57 -1.03 -3.00
C PRO A 82 14.70 -1.43 -1.81
N PHE A 83 13.66 -2.25 -2.04
CA PHE A 83 12.84 -2.84 -0.99
C PHE A 83 13.68 -3.76 -0.09
N GLN A 84 14.42 -4.70 -0.67
CA GLN A 84 15.27 -5.63 0.09
C GLN A 84 16.34 -4.89 0.90
N LEU A 85 16.96 -3.85 0.32
CA LEU A 85 17.95 -3.03 1.01
C LEU A 85 17.33 -2.23 2.16
N GLY A 86 16.19 -1.58 1.94
CA GLY A 86 15.50 -0.82 2.98
C GLY A 86 14.99 -1.72 4.12
N LEU A 87 14.57 -2.95 3.79
CA LEU A 87 14.22 -3.98 4.77
C LEU A 87 15.43 -4.42 5.59
N SER A 88 16.59 -4.57 4.95
CA SER A 88 17.87 -4.89 5.63
C SER A 88 18.28 -3.77 6.60
N VAL A 89 18.13 -2.51 6.20
CA VAL A 89 18.32 -1.36 7.08
C VAL A 89 17.37 -1.43 8.29
N LEU A 90 16.10 -1.78 8.07
CA LEU A 90 15.13 -1.91 9.16
C LEU A 90 15.51 -3.05 10.12
N TYR A 91 15.91 -4.23 9.64
CA TYR A 91 16.37 -5.31 10.51
C TYR A 91 17.60 -4.92 11.32
N ALA A 92 18.61 -4.31 10.68
CA ALA A 92 19.79 -3.80 11.39
C ALA A 92 19.42 -2.77 12.46
N PHE A 93 18.47 -1.88 12.15
CA PHE A 93 17.98 -0.88 13.08
C PHE A 93 17.20 -1.51 14.24
N LEU A 94 16.28 -2.44 13.95
CA LEU A 94 15.47 -3.13 14.95
C LEU A 94 16.34 -3.97 15.88
N PHE A 95 17.29 -4.74 15.35
CA PHE A 95 18.26 -5.50 16.14
C PHE A 95 18.92 -4.64 17.22
N LYS A 96 19.39 -3.44 16.85
CA LYS A 96 19.98 -2.51 17.82
C LYS A 96 18.94 -1.92 18.78
N LEU A 97 17.75 -1.62 18.28
CA LEU A 97 16.67 -1.01 19.04
C LEU A 97 16.11 -1.96 20.12
N THR A 98 16.10 -3.26 19.85
CA THR A 98 15.61 -4.33 20.73
C THR A 98 16.73 -4.97 21.56
N HIS A 99 17.89 -4.32 21.68
CA HIS A 99 19.03 -4.78 22.47
C HIS A 99 19.65 -6.12 22.02
N GLY A 100 19.64 -6.38 20.72
CA GLY A 100 20.28 -7.54 20.10
C GLY A 100 19.37 -8.75 19.96
N ASP A 101 18.05 -8.55 19.95
CA ASP A 101 17.09 -9.59 19.59
C ASP A 101 17.36 -10.08 18.16
N ASP A 102 17.68 -11.36 18.05
CA ASP A 102 18.17 -11.99 16.84
C ASP A 102 17.10 -12.80 16.10
N ASP A 103 15.86 -12.90 16.60
CA ASP A 103 14.75 -13.52 15.88
C ASP A 103 13.62 -12.51 15.65
N LEU A 104 13.70 -11.80 14.52
CA LEU A 104 12.81 -10.68 14.22
C LEU A 104 11.79 -11.06 13.15
N CYS A 105 10.50 -10.87 13.43
CA CYS A 105 9.45 -10.98 12.43
C CYS A 105 8.73 -9.64 12.27
N ILE A 106 8.71 -9.13 11.03
CA ILE A 106 8.00 -7.90 10.68
C ILE A 106 6.99 -8.18 9.57
N SER A 107 5.95 -7.35 9.48
CA SER A 107 5.01 -7.43 8.37
C SER A 107 5.51 -6.61 7.19
N CYS A 108 5.47 -7.17 5.99
CA CYS A 108 5.68 -6.42 4.75
C CYS A 108 4.44 -6.39 3.88
N LEU A 109 4.28 -5.31 3.11
CA LEU A 109 3.22 -5.15 2.12
C LEU A 109 3.71 -5.60 0.74
N ASN A 110 3.07 -6.63 0.18
CA ASN A 110 3.39 -7.17 -1.13
C ASN A 110 2.25 -6.84 -2.09
N ALA A 111 2.55 -6.35 -3.30
CA ALA A 111 1.53 -6.01 -4.29
C ALA A 111 0.68 -7.21 -4.73
N ASN A 112 1.24 -8.43 -4.65
CA ASN A 112 0.55 -9.70 -4.95
C ASN A 112 -0.04 -9.76 -6.37
N ARG A 113 0.59 -9.09 -7.33
CA ARG A 113 0.27 -9.14 -8.77
C ARG A 113 1.25 -10.08 -9.47
N TYR A 114 1.26 -11.33 -9.02
CA TYR A 114 2.26 -12.35 -9.39
C TYR A 114 2.05 -12.96 -10.79
N LYS A 115 0.96 -12.61 -11.48
CA LYS A 115 0.71 -12.96 -12.88
C LYS A 115 0.57 -11.70 -13.73
N THR A 116 1.03 -11.75 -14.97
CA THR A 116 0.99 -10.60 -15.91
C THR A 116 -0.44 -10.09 -16.11
N GLU A 117 -1.41 -10.99 -16.15
CA GLU A 117 -2.83 -10.67 -16.33
C GLU A 117 -3.40 -9.85 -15.16
N LEU A 118 -2.81 -9.95 -13.96
CA LEU A 118 -3.24 -9.19 -12.77
C LEU A 118 -2.65 -7.78 -12.73
N GLN A 119 -1.55 -7.52 -13.45
CA GLN A 119 -0.84 -6.24 -13.38
C GLN A 119 -1.69 -5.05 -13.85
N ASN A 120 -2.67 -5.31 -14.72
CA ASN A 120 -3.51 -4.29 -15.35
C ASN A 120 -4.94 -4.20 -14.79
N LEU A 121 -5.21 -4.86 -13.66
CA LEU A 121 -6.54 -4.84 -13.03
C LEU A 121 -6.62 -3.82 -11.89
N ILE A 122 -7.73 -3.08 -11.82
CA ILE A 122 -8.07 -2.31 -10.62
C ILE A 122 -8.65 -3.25 -9.56
N GLY A 123 -8.11 -3.19 -8.34
CA GLY A 123 -8.55 -4.06 -7.25
C GLY A 123 -7.70 -3.95 -5.98
N MET A 124 -7.99 -4.80 -5.00
CA MET A 124 -7.28 -4.85 -3.73
C MET A 124 -6.39 -6.09 -3.63
N PHE A 125 -5.21 -6.05 -4.27
CA PHE A 125 -4.32 -7.21 -4.31
C PHE A 125 -3.36 -7.26 -3.12
N ILE A 126 -3.03 -6.10 -2.52
CA ILE A 126 -1.98 -6.00 -1.50
C ILE A 126 -2.16 -7.04 -0.39
N SER A 127 -1.17 -7.91 -0.27
CA SER A 127 -1.07 -8.89 0.80
C SER A 127 -0.14 -8.39 1.90
N THR A 128 -0.43 -8.78 3.14
CA THR A 128 0.41 -8.49 4.30
C THR A 128 1.00 -9.81 4.77
N LEU A 129 2.31 -9.94 4.72
CA LEU A 129 2.99 -11.21 5.00
C LEU A 129 4.06 -11.05 6.09
N PRO A 130 4.26 -12.08 6.93
CA PRO A 130 5.34 -12.09 7.91
C PRO A 130 6.68 -12.38 7.25
N TYR A 131 7.63 -11.48 7.47
CA TYR A 131 9.04 -11.63 7.11
C TYR A 131 9.80 -11.88 8.40
N ARG A 132 10.07 -13.16 8.68
CA ARG A 132 10.93 -13.60 9.80
C ARG A 132 12.37 -13.74 9.32
N ALA A 133 13.29 -13.12 10.04
CA ALA A 133 14.72 -13.23 9.84
C ALA A 133 15.42 -13.54 11.17
N GLN A 134 16.20 -14.62 11.17
CA GLN A 134 17.09 -14.98 12.27
C GLN A 134 18.45 -14.37 11.99
N LEU A 135 18.80 -13.34 12.73
CA LEU A 135 19.98 -12.52 12.56
C LEU A 135 21.17 -13.11 13.30
N SER A 136 22.38 -12.70 12.92
CA SER A 136 23.59 -12.99 13.68
C SER A 136 24.30 -11.69 14.05
N SER A 137 24.74 -11.61 15.30
CA SER A 137 25.57 -10.50 15.79
C SER A 137 26.96 -10.43 15.12
N HIS A 138 27.36 -11.49 14.41
CA HIS A 138 28.63 -11.60 13.69
C HIS A 138 28.55 -11.22 12.20
N TRP A 139 27.35 -10.96 11.68
CA TRP A 139 27.15 -10.61 10.27
C TRP A 139 27.62 -9.20 9.97
N SER A 140 28.30 -9.03 8.83
CA SER A 140 28.43 -7.72 8.21
C SER A 140 27.06 -7.24 7.69
N PHE A 141 26.96 -5.96 7.33
CA PHE A 141 25.75 -5.47 6.69
C PHE A 141 25.51 -6.15 5.33
N ASP A 142 26.57 -6.49 4.60
CA ASP A 142 26.47 -7.21 3.32
C ASP A 142 25.90 -8.62 3.51
N ASP A 143 26.33 -9.32 4.56
CA ASP A 143 25.80 -10.66 4.91
C ASP A 143 24.30 -10.57 5.23
N LEU A 144 23.90 -9.55 6.00
CA LEU A 144 22.48 -9.30 6.30
C LEU A 144 21.68 -9.02 5.02
N VAL A 145 22.21 -8.20 4.11
CA VAL A 145 21.53 -7.87 2.85
C VAL A 145 21.31 -9.10 1.99
N GLN A 146 22.31 -9.99 1.88
CA GLN A 146 22.14 -11.24 1.15
C GLN A 146 21.15 -12.18 1.83
N HIS A 147 21.19 -12.30 3.16
CA HIS A 147 20.21 -13.08 3.92
C HIS A 147 18.78 -12.58 3.69
N VAL A 148 18.57 -11.27 3.76
CA VAL A 148 17.26 -10.66 3.52
C VAL A 148 16.80 -10.87 2.08
N ARG A 149 17.69 -10.77 1.09
CA ARG A 149 17.37 -11.08 -0.31
C ARG A 149 16.86 -12.51 -0.47
N GLU A 150 17.59 -13.50 0.04
CA GLU A 150 17.19 -14.91 -0.03
C GLU A 150 15.82 -15.14 0.64
N LYS A 151 15.60 -14.56 1.81
CA LYS A 151 14.31 -14.63 2.51
C LYS A 151 13.19 -13.99 1.70
N CYS A 152 13.41 -12.81 1.12
CA CYS A 152 12.41 -12.15 0.29
C CYS A 152 12.02 -13.01 -0.92
N LEU A 153 12.99 -13.57 -1.63
CA LEU A 153 12.73 -14.43 -2.80
C LEU A 153 11.89 -15.66 -2.42
N SER A 154 12.26 -16.35 -1.34
CA SER A 154 11.51 -17.52 -0.87
C SER A 154 10.06 -17.18 -0.47
N ILE A 155 9.83 -16.01 0.14
CA ILE A 155 8.49 -15.56 0.52
C ILE A 155 7.67 -15.18 -0.72
N LEU A 156 8.28 -14.58 -1.73
CA LEU A 156 7.58 -14.13 -2.93
C LEU A 156 6.93 -15.30 -3.70
N GLU A 157 7.61 -16.44 -3.79
CA GLU A 157 7.07 -17.67 -4.41
C GLU A 157 5.78 -18.15 -3.73
N HIS A 158 5.63 -17.89 -2.43
CA HIS A 158 4.49 -18.29 -1.61
C HIS A 158 3.59 -17.11 -1.19
N SER A 159 3.74 -15.95 -1.83
CA SER A 159 3.08 -14.70 -1.43
C SER A 159 1.57 -14.67 -1.69
N HIS A 160 1.10 -15.55 -2.57
CA HIS A 160 -0.32 -15.76 -2.84
C HIS A 160 -1.05 -16.45 -1.68
N TYR A 161 -0.33 -16.98 -0.68
CA TYR A 161 -0.95 -17.62 0.47
C TYR A 161 -1.53 -16.58 1.46
N PRO A 162 -2.82 -16.65 1.80
CA PRO A 162 -3.44 -15.64 2.66
C PRO A 162 -2.90 -15.67 4.09
N LEU A 163 -2.63 -14.47 4.64
CA LEU A 163 -2.25 -14.28 6.04
C LEU A 163 -3.19 -15.00 7.02
N GLN A 164 -4.50 -14.99 6.75
CA GLN A 164 -5.48 -15.63 7.63
C GLN A 164 -5.29 -17.14 7.71
N HIS A 165 -4.88 -17.76 6.59
CA HIS A 165 -4.56 -19.18 6.58
C HIS A 165 -3.25 -19.46 7.31
N ILE A 166 -2.23 -18.60 7.17
CA ILE A 166 -0.99 -18.69 7.96
C ILE A 166 -1.33 -18.72 9.46
N LEU A 167 -2.12 -17.76 9.92
CA LEU A 167 -2.51 -17.63 11.33
C LEU A 167 -3.36 -18.81 11.82
N ALA A 168 -4.30 -19.28 10.99
CA ALA A 168 -5.15 -20.43 11.32
C ALA A 168 -4.33 -21.72 11.47
N ASN A 169 -3.37 -21.97 10.59
CA ASN A 169 -2.51 -23.15 10.67
C ASN A 169 -1.61 -23.15 11.91
N LEU A 170 -1.17 -21.98 12.34
CA LEU A 170 -0.33 -21.80 13.52
C LEU A 170 -1.15 -21.76 14.83
N HIS A 171 -2.46 -22.02 14.76
CA HIS A 171 -3.39 -22.07 15.90
C HIS A 171 -3.35 -20.79 16.76
N VAL A 172 -3.06 -19.65 16.13
CA VAL A 172 -2.99 -18.36 16.82
C VAL A 172 -4.41 -17.85 17.06
N ASN A 173 -4.90 -18.08 18.28
CA ASN A 173 -6.28 -17.75 18.68
C ASN A 173 -6.45 -16.32 19.23
N LYS A 174 -5.44 -15.45 19.14
CA LYS A 174 -5.48 -14.10 19.73
C LYS A 174 -5.60 -13.01 18.67
N SER A 175 -6.35 -11.98 19.02
CA SER A 175 -6.55 -10.75 18.23
C SER A 175 -5.31 -9.86 18.11
N ASN A 176 -4.26 -10.11 18.90
CA ASN A 176 -3.02 -9.32 18.91
C ASN A 176 -1.83 -10.22 18.52
N ILE A 177 -1.48 -10.16 17.24
CA ILE A 177 -0.30 -10.82 16.68
C ILE A 177 0.81 -9.79 16.56
N SER A 178 1.97 -10.07 17.15
CA SER A 178 3.02 -9.07 17.34
C SER A 178 3.60 -8.52 16.04
N PHE A 179 3.88 -9.37 15.06
CA PHE A 179 4.49 -8.94 13.80
C PHE A 179 3.55 -8.03 12.99
N LEU A 180 2.22 -8.11 13.19
CA LEU A 180 1.24 -7.20 12.56
C LEU A 180 1.28 -5.78 13.17
N GLU A 181 2.00 -5.59 14.28
CA GLU A 181 2.16 -4.28 14.92
C GLU A 181 3.28 -3.47 14.27
N THR A 182 4.27 -4.13 13.65
CA THR A 182 5.43 -3.51 12.97
C THR A 182 5.40 -3.79 11.48
N MET A 183 5.25 -2.74 10.69
CA MET A 183 5.05 -2.79 9.25
C MET A 183 6.17 -2.12 8.48
N TYR A 184 6.51 -2.70 7.34
CA TYR A 184 7.45 -2.19 6.37
C TYR A 184 6.81 -2.09 4.99
N ASP A 185 7.09 -0.98 4.30
CA ASP A 185 6.69 -0.75 2.92
C ASP A 185 7.78 0.04 2.17
N PHE A 186 7.84 -0.13 0.85
CA PHE A 186 8.68 0.64 -0.04
C PHE A 186 7.85 1.11 -1.23
N ILE A 187 7.75 2.42 -1.42
CA ILE A 187 6.97 3.04 -2.48
C ILE A 187 7.90 3.76 -3.45
N THR A 188 7.80 3.40 -4.73
CA THR A 188 8.39 4.19 -5.81
C THR A 188 7.32 5.10 -6.41
N ILE A 189 7.56 6.41 -6.40
CA ILE A 189 6.69 7.38 -7.06
C ILE A 189 6.95 7.34 -8.55
N SER A 190 5.90 7.13 -9.35
CA SER A 190 6.00 7.15 -10.81
C SER A 190 5.54 8.50 -11.37
N SER A 191 5.99 8.83 -12.58
CA SER A 191 5.53 10.04 -13.30
C SER A 191 4.02 10.06 -13.44
N GLN A 192 3.42 8.91 -13.77
CA GLN A 192 1.99 8.73 -13.99
C GLN A 192 1.15 9.00 -12.74
N THR A 193 1.63 8.64 -11.53
CA THR A 193 0.94 8.99 -10.28
C THR A 193 1.03 10.48 -9.93
N SER A 194 2.15 11.12 -10.26
CA SER A 194 2.51 12.45 -9.75
C SER A 194 2.07 13.61 -10.64
N GLU A 195 2.04 13.39 -11.96
CA GLU A 195 1.64 14.37 -12.95
C GLU A 195 0.73 13.71 -13.99
N LEU A 196 -0.49 14.24 -14.09
CA LEU A 196 -1.51 13.79 -15.01
C LEU A 196 -1.65 14.78 -16.14
N SER A 197 -1.72 14.28 -17.37
CA SER A 197 -1.99 15.12 -18.54
C SER A 197 -3.28 14.67 -19.22
N PHE A 198 -4.32 15.52 -19.19
CA PHE A 198 -5.59 15.30 -19.89
C PHE A 198 -5.68 16.24 -21.09
N ASP A 199 -5.58 15.75 -22.32
CA ASP A 199 -5.76 16.58 -23.52
C ASP A 199 -4.94 17.90 -23.48
N GLY A 200 -3.67 17.79 -23.07
CA GLY A 200 -2.78 18.95 -22.87
C GLY A 200 -2.93 19.71 -21.54
N THR A 201 -3.85 19.31 -20.65
CA THR A 201 -4.05 19.86 -19.29
C THR A 201 -3.20 19.11 -18.27
N SER A 202 -2.23 19.77 -17.61
CA SER A 202 -1.43 19.14 -16.55
C SER A 202 -2.03 19.34 -15.16
N LEU A 203 -2.15 18.26 -14.38
CA LEU A 203 -2.43 18.26 -12.96
C LEU A 203 -1.25 17.64 -12.21
N LYS A 204 -0.88 18.21 -11.07
CA LYS A 204 0.08 17.58 -10.16
C LYS A 204 -0.59 17.09 -8.90
N GLN A 205 -0.19 15.91 -8.47
CA GLN A 205 -0.54 15.42 -7.14
C GLN A 205 0.09 16.36 -6.10
N VAL A 206 -0.71 16.77 -5.12
CA VAL A 206 -0.28 17.68 -4.06
C VAL A 206 -0.38 16.97 -2.72
N SER A 207 0.73 17.00 -1.97
CA SER A 207 0.75 16.57 -0.57
C SER A 207 0.47 17.77 0.32
N PHE A 208 -0.47 17.61 1.25
CA PHE A 208 -0.74 18.60 2.29
C PHE A 208 -0.08 18.12 3.58
N LYS A 209 0.59 19.04 4.29
CA LYS A 209 1.09 18.77 5.65
C LYS A 209 -0.12 18.57 6.57
N GLN A 210 -0.53 17.33 6.76
CA GLN A 210 -1.67 17.00 7.63
C GLN A 210 -1.22 17.02 9.09
N SER A 211 -2.00 17.69 9.95
CA SER A 211 -1.78 17.73 11.40
C SER A 211 -2.21 16.44 12.12
N SER A 212 -2.75 15.46 11.39
CA SER A 212 -3.53 14.35 11.96
C SER A 212 -3.55 13.14 11.02
N GLU A 213 -2.38 12.54 10.86
CA GLU A 213 -2.20 11.26 10.18
C GLU A 213 -2.97 10.12 10.89
N VAL A 214 -3.34 9.10 10.11
CA VAL A 214 -4.10 7.95 10.62
C VAL A 214 -3.16 6.75 10.76
N ALA A 215 -3.09 6.18 11.96
CA ALA A 215 -2.27 5.02 12.26
C ALA A 215 -3.08 3.72 12.09
N LYS A 216 -2.78 2.95 11.03
CA LYS A 216 -3.34 1.60 10.84
C LYS A 216 -2.68 0.57 11.76
N PHE A 217 -1.38 0.78 12.04
CA PHE A 217 -0.50 -0.10 12.78
C PHE A 217 0.22 0.67 13.89
N ASP A 218 0.82 -0.05 14.84
CA ASP A 218 1.48 0.60 15.98
C ASP A 218 2.83 1.22 15.56
N PHE A 219 3.53 0.61 14.60
CA PHE A 219 4.76 1.08 13.99
C PHE A 219 4.74 0.77 12.48
N MET A 220 4.89 1.78 11.62
CA MET A 220 4.97 1.60 10.16
C MET A 220 6.10 2.45 9.60
N LEU A 221 7.09 1.80 8.99
CA LEU A 221 8.15 2.46 8.24
C LEU A 221 7.88 2.31 6.74
N THR A 222 7.79 3.43 6.04
CA THR A 222 7.66 3.46 4.58
C THR A 222 8.82 4.23 3.99
N PHE A 223 9.69 3.55 3.23
CA PHE A 223 10.62 4.25 2.35
C PHE A 223 9.89 4.73 1.11
N ILE A 224 10.20 5.94 0.67
CA ILE A 224 9.66 6.53 -0.55
C ILE A 224 10.81 6.97 -1.42
N TYR A 225 10.89 6.36 -2.61
CA TYR A 225 11.80 6.76 -3.65
C TYR A 225 11.06 7.59 -4.71
N ASN A 226 11.54 8.80 -4.96
CA ASN A 226 10.98 9.67 -5.99
C ASN A 226 12.03 10.00 -7.06
N PRO A 227 12.04 9.27 -8.19
CA PRO A 227 12.97 9.50 -9.30
C PRO A 227 12.71 10.82 -10.07
N LEU A 228 11.60 11.52 -9.80
CA LEU A 228 11.18 12.71 -10.56
C LEU A 228 11.61 14.01 -9.91
N LEU A 229 11.96 13.98 -8.62
CA LEU A 229 12.50 15.14 -7.94
C LEU A 229 13.98 15.31 -8.31
N GLU A 230 14.46 16.56 -8.28
CA GLU A 230 15.88 16.85 -8.45
C GLU A 230 16.70 15.93 -7.52
N ASN A 231 17.54 15.10 -8.14
CA ASN A 231 18.45 14.13 -7.52
C ASN A 231 17.87 12.80 -7.02
N ASN A 232 16.81 12.24 -7.62
CA ASN A 232 16.36 10.86 -7.32
C ASN A 232 16.13 10.63 -5.81
N ARG A 233 15.30 11.48 -5.21
CA ARG A 233 15.25 11.64 -3.75
C ARG A 233 14.70 10.42 -3.04
N LEU A 234 15.50 9.87 -2.12
CA LEU A 234 15.06 8.90 -1.13
C LEU A 234 14.55 9.64 0.12
N SER A 235 13.49 9.11 0.71
CA SER A 235 12.94 9.58 1.98
C SER A 235 12.33 8.42 2.74
N PHE A 236 12.02 8.62 4.02
CA PHE A 236 11.17 7.69 4.75
C PHE A 236 10.13 8.43 5.59
N HIS A 237 9.02 7.74 5.83
CA HIS A 237 7.98 8.13 6.76
C HIS A 237 7.90 7.07 7.85
N LEU A 238 8.01 7.49 9.10
CA LEU A 238 7.75 6.66 10.26
C LEU A 238 6.45 7.12 10.89
N THR A 239 5.43 6.27 10.82
CA THR A 239 4.09 6.49 11.34
C THR A 239 3.86 5.53 12.49
N CYS A 240 3.65 6.07 13.69
CA CYS A 240 3.37 5.26 14.88
C CYS A 240 2.04 5.64 15.52
N SER A 241 1.41 4.69 16.20
CA SER A 241 0.19 4.97 16.96
C SER A 241 0.48 5.86 18.17
N ARG A 242 -0.29 6.94 18.32
CA ARG A 242 -0.29 7.80 19.52
C ARG A 242 -0.77 7.11 20.77
N ASP A 243 -1.38 5.94 20.64
CA ASP A 243 -1.75 5.10 21.78
C ASP A 243 -0.51 4.50 22.46
N LEU A 244 0.66 4.49 21.78
CA LEU A 244 1.92 3.94 22.30
C LEU A 244 3.05 4.97 22.34
N LEU A 245 3.11 5.85 21.33
CA LEU A 245 4.27 6.67 21.02
C LEU A 245 3.91 8.15 20.80
N ASP A 246 4.46 9.01 21.65
CA ASP A 246 4.39 10.46 21.52
C ASP A 246 5.29 10.96 20.37
N GLU A 247 4.96 12.15 19.87
CA GLU A 247 5.67 12.75 18.73
C GLU A 247 7.17 12.92 18.97
N ILE A 248 7.57 13.22 20.21
CA ILE A 248 8.99 13.38 20.59
C ILE A 248 9.73 12.06 20.46
N THR A 249 9.14 10.95 20.91
CA THR A 249 9.74 9.62 20.85
C THR A 249 9.84 9.15 19.40
N VAL A 250 8.77 9.31 18.61
CA VAL A 250 8.80 9.01 17.16
C VAL A 250 9.88 9.82 16.44
N ARG A 251 10.00 11.12 16.73
CA ARG A 251 11.06 11.97 16.14
C ARG A 251 12.47 11.51 16.53
N ASN A 252 12.66 11.03 17.76
CA ASN A 252 13.95 10.52 18.22
C ASN A 252 14.29 9.18 17.54
N ILE A 253 13.32 8.28 17.38
CA ILE A 253 13.49 7.03 16.61
C ILE A 253 13.83 7.38 15.15
N GLY A 254 13.11 8.31 14.53
CA GLY A 254 13.38 8.78 13.17
C GLY A 254 14.80 9.33 12.99
N ARG A 255 15.28 10.19 13.92
CA ARG A 255 16.67 10.69 13.89
C ARG A 255 17.72 9.58 14.01
N ARG A 256 17.45 8.54 14.82
CA ARG A 256 18.37 7.40 14.94
C ARG A 256 18.40 6.57 13.66
N LEU A 257 17.24 6.37 13.02
CA LEU A 257 17.15 5.69 11.73
C LEU A 257 17.83 6.50 10.62
N GLU A 258 17.59 7.81 10.56
CA GLU A 258 18.28 8.74 9.65
C GLU A 258 19.80 8.63 9.79
N TYR A 259 20.31 8.68 11.02
CA TYR A 259 21.73 8.51 11.29
C TYR A 259 22.25 7.13 10.85
N CYS A 260 21.45 6.06 11.07
CA CYS A 260 21.80 4.71 10.61
C CYS A 260 21.95 4.66 9.08
N VAL A 261 21.00 5.21 8.33
CA VAL A 261 21.06 5.30 6.86
C VAL A 261 22.27 6.13 6.43
N GLN A 262 22.50 7.30 7.04
CA GLN A 262 23.65 8.14 6.72
C GLN A 262 24.98 7.40 6.97
N GLN A 263 25.13 6.66 8.07
CA GLN A 263 26.35 5.88 8.33
C GLN A 263 26.57 4.77 7.31
N LEU A 264 25.52 4.13 6.82
CA LEU A 264 25.62 3.05 5.83
C LEU A 264 25.97 3.57 4.43
N PHE A 265 25.55 4.80 4.07
CA PHE A 265 25.60 5.27 2.68
C PHE A 265 26.38 6.59 2.45
N SER A 266 27.11 7.13 3.44
CA SER A 266 27.97 8.31 3.22
C SER A 266 29.26 7.95 2.48
N SER A 267 29.64 8.74 1.48
CA SER A 267 30.73 8.45 0.52
C SER A 267 32.15 8.34 1.09
N ASN A 268 32.38 8.80 2.33
CA ASN A 268 33.75 9.11 2.78
C ASN A 268 34.54 7.98 3.43
N GLU A 269 33.98 6.79 3.69
CA GLU A 269 34.77 5.66 4.23
C GLU A 269 34.19 4.29 3.84
N THR A 270 34.08 3.99 2.54
CA THR A 270 33.67 2.66 2.05
C THR A 270 34.68 1.54 2.30
N SER A 271 35.82 1.81 2.96
CA SER A 271 36.84 0.78 3.20
C SER A 271 37.07 0.40 4.66
N ASN A 272 36.47 1.08 5.66
CA ASN A 272 36.77 0.82 7.09
C ASN A 272 35.58 0.97 8.08
N ARG A 273 34.33 1.18 7.65
CA ARG A 273 33.21 1.50 8.58
C ARG A 273 32.11 0.48 8.78
N ILE A 274 32.10 -0.63 8.05
CA ILE A 274 31.13 -1.71 8.28
C ILE A 274 31.32 -2.33 9.69
N ASP A 275 32.51 -2.15 10.29
CA ASP A 275 32.85 -2.66 11.62
C ASP A 275 32.03 -2.08 12.78
N THR A 276 31.37 -0.93 12.65
CA THR A 276 30.71 -0.28 13.82
C THR A 276 29.25 -0.67 14.02
N CYS A 277 28.64 -1.37 13.06
CA CYS A 277 27.27 -1.84 13.24
C CYS A 277 27.19 -3.24 13.86
N PHE A 278 28.16 -4.10 13.57
CA PHE A 278 28.18 -5.52 13.95
C PHE A 278 29.61 -6.13 13.88
N THR A 279 30.56 -5.80 14.77
CA THR A 279 31.78 -6.64 14.91
C THR A 279 31.64 -7.60 16.08
N ALA A 280 31.97 -8.90 15.95
CA ALA A 280 33.27 -9.39 15.49
C ALA A 280 33.28 -10.52 14.42
N VAL A 281 34.19 -10.34 13.46
CA VAL A 281 34.94 -11.23 12.54
C VAL A 281 34.69 -12.77 12.61
N SER A 282 34.25 -13.40 11.51
CA SER A 282 35.09 -14.26 10.63
C SER A 282 34.30 -15.06 9.56
N LYS A 283 34.92 -15.10 8.36
CA LYS A 283 34.68 -15.88 7.12
C LYS A 283 33.78 -17.13 7.21
N ILE A 284 32.74 -17.18 6.37
CA ILE A 284 32.29 -18.41 5.70
C ILE A 284 31.87 -18.08 4.26
N GLY A 285 32.40 -18.82 3.29
CA GLY A 285 31.97 -18.75 1.89
C GLY A 285 30.68 -19.53 1.71
N LEU A 286 29.66 -18.90 1.12
CA LEU A 286 28.40 -19.54 0.78
C LEU A 286 28.34 -19.86 -0.71
N ILE A 287 27.95 -21.11 -0.97
CA ILE A 287 27.71 -21.71 -2.28
C ILE A 287 26.35 -21.20 -2.76
N ILE A 288 26.34 -20.56 -3.92
CA ILE A 288 25.11 -20.16 -4.62
C ILE A 288 24.48 -21.43 -5.19
N LEU A 289 23.29 -21.80 -4.73
CA LEU A 289 22.42 -22.76 -5.40
C LEU A 289 21.43 -21.98 -6.27
N GLU A 290 21.65 -22.01 -7.58
CA GLU A 290 20.66 -21.60 -8.57
C GLU A 290 19.72 -22.78 -8.85
N GLU A 291 18.55 -22.79 -8.22
CA GLU A 291 17.40 -23.54 -8.73
C GLU A 291 16.19 -22.59 -8.74
N THR A 292 15.99 -21.90 -9.87
CA THR A 292 14.70 -21.29 -10.20
C THR A 292 13.71 -22.40 -10.50
N ARG A 293 12.76 -22.66 -9.60
CA ARG A 293 11.59 -23.48 -9.92
C ARG A 293 10.56 -22.61 -10.63
N GLU A 294 10.28 -22.92 -11.88
CA GLU A 294 9.18 -22.32 -12.63
C GLU A 294 7.86 -22.67 -11.93
N MET A 295 7.11 -21.66 -11.47
CA MET A 295 5.71 -21.81 -11.11
C MET A 295 4.95 -22.32 -12.35
N GLU A 296 4.06 -23.30 -12.18
CA GLU A 296 3.23 -23.81 -13.28
C GLU A 296 2.47 -22.66 -13.96
N ASP A 297 2.84 -22.40 -15.22
CA ASP A 297 2.35 -21.31 -16.07
C ASP A 297 0.95 -21.63 -16.60
N THR A 298 -0.02 -21.72 -15.70
CA THR A 298 -1.43 -21.84 -16.07
C THR A 298 -1.99 -20.45 -16.32
N ALA A 299 -2.25 -20.17 -17.60
CA ALA A 299 -2.84 -18.92 -18.07
C ALA A 299 -4.09 -18.55 -17.28
N PHE A 300 -4.15 -17.32 -16.77
CA PHE A 300 -5.27 -16.85 -15.97
C PHE A 300 -6.37 -16.29 -16.88
N CYS A 301 -7.43 -17.07 -17.10
CA CYS A 301 -8.53 -16.71 -17.99
C CYS A 301 -9.83 -16.41 -17.24
N ARG A 302 -10.66 -15.56 -17.85
CA ARG A 302 -12.01 -15.26 -17.35
C ARG A 302 -12.85 -16.54 -17.29
N GLN A 303 -13.62 -16.69 -16.22
CA GLN A 303 -14.55 -17.80 -16.10
C GLN A 303 -15.72 -17.61 -17.08
N PRO A 304 -16.14 -18.63 -17.85
CA PRO A 304 -17.09 -18.50 -18.96
C PRO A 304 -18.53 -18.16 -18.53
N HIS A 305 -18.82 -18.09 -17.24
CA HIS A 305 -20.07 -17.60 -16.70
C HIS A 305 -19.87 -16.22 -16.09
N ILE A 306 -20.72 -15.26 -16.47
CA ILE A 306 -20.75 -13.93 -15.86
C ILE A 306 -21.17 -14.11 -14.40
N ILE A 307 -20.20 -14.25 -13.52
CA ILE A 307 -20.41 -14.30 -12.09
C ILE A 307 -20.39 -12.85 -11.62
N ASN A 308 -21.58 -12.27 -11.48
CA ASN A 308 -21.72 -10.95 -10.85
C ASN A 308 -21.58 -11.02 -9.33
N GLU A 309 -21.55 -12.21 -8.74
CA GLU A 309 -21.49 -12.41 -7.29
C GLU A 309 -20.64 -13.62 -6.92
N ALA A 310 -19.61 -13.43 -6.11
CA ALA A 310 -18.64 -14.46 -5.74
C ALA A 310 -18.12 -14.23 -4.31
N PRO A 311 -17.46 -15.22 -3.69
CA PRO A 311 -16.69 -14.96 -2.48
C PRO A 311 -15.68 -13.83 -2.71
N ALA A 312 -15.63 -12.89 -1.77
CA ALA A 312 -14.63 -11.83 -1.77
C ALA A 312 -13.23 -12.43 -1.62
N SER A 313 -12.23 -11.73 -2.16
CA SER A 313 -10.81 -12.06 -1.95
C SER A 313 -10.45 -12.03 -0.46
N PHE A 314 -9.38 -12.72 -0.06
CA PHE A 314 -8.92 -12.71 1.33
C PHE A 314 -8.48 -11.31 1.78
N ALA A 315 -7.96 -10.49 0.88
CA ALA A 315 -7.59 -9.09 1.15
C ALA A 315 -8.83 -8.21 1.41
N GLN A 316 -9.88 -8.30 0.56
CA GLN A 316 -11.17 -7.64 0.80
C GLN A 316 -11.77 -8.04 2.16
N ALA A 317 -11.81 -9.34 2.45
CA ALA A 317 -12.35 -9.87 3.70
C ALA A 317 -11.59 -9.34 4.92
N ARG A 318 -10.25 -9.24 4.84
CA ARG A 318 -9.42 -8.69 5.92
C ARG A 318 -9.76 -7.24 6.23
N ILE A 319 -9.78 -6.39 5.21
CA ILE A 319 -10.01 -4.95 5.39
C ILE A 319 -11.42 -4.73 5.94
N TRP A 320 -12.42 -5.39 5.34
CA TRP A 320 -13.81 -5.31 5.80
C TRP A 320 -13.96 -5.75 7.26
N LEU A 321 -13.27 -6.81 7.67
CA LEU A 321 -13.30 -7.30 9.06
C LEU A 321 -12.56 -6.35 10.02
N ASP A 322 -11.34 -5.91 9.67
CA ASP A 322 -10.54 -5.00 10.51
C ASP A 322 -11.26 -3.66 10.74
N GLU A 323 -11.92 -3.12 9.72
CA GLU A 323 -12.74 -1.92 9.85
C GLU A 323 -13.89 -2.12 10.85
N ARG A 324 -14.56 -3.27 10.82
CA ARG A 324 -15.66 -3.59 11.76
C ARG A 324 -15.16 -3.89 13.17
N ILE A 325 -14.00 -4.50 13.32
CA ILE A 325 -13.39 -4.73 14.64
C ILE A 325 -13.02 -3.40 15.30
N ARG A 326 -12.55 -2.43 14.51
CA ARG A 326 -12.19 -1.10 14.99
C ARG A 326 -13.38 -0.17 15.14
N PHE A 327 -14.53 -0.56 14.58
CA PHE A 327 -15.78 0.16 14.75
C PHE A 327 -16.25 0.02 16.20
N ASP A 328 -16.04 1.08 16.97
CA ASP A 328 -16.67 1.25 18.28
C ASP A 328 -17.85 2.23 18.11
N PRO A 329 -19.11 1.80 18.34
CA PRO A 329 -20.26 2.68 18.27
C PRO A 329 -20.24 3.80 19.33
N ASP A 330 -19.49 3.61 20.42
CA ASP A 330 -19.42 4.54 21.55
C ASP A 330 -18.26 5.54 21.46
N LYS A 331 -17.44 5.48 20.40
CA LYS A 331 -16.29 6.39 20.19
C LYS A 331 -16.35 7.14 18.87
N PRO A 332 -15.70 8.31 18.75
CA PRO A 332 -15.57 9.01 17.48
C PRO A 332 -14.91 8.11 16.45
N GLN A 333 -15.67 7.75 15.42
CA GLN A 333 -15.20 6.86 14.38
C GLN A 333 -14.28 7.60 13.42
N VAL A 334 -13.14 6.99 13.13
CA VAL A 334 -12.17 7.48 12.17
C VAL A 334 -12.07 6.46 11.06
N ALA A 335 -12.37 6.86 9.83
CA ALA A 335 -12.08 6.06 8.66
C ALA A 335 -10.56 5.87 8.58
N ILE A 336 -10.14 4.61 8.47
CA ILE A 336 -8.72 4.27 8.31
C ILE A 336 -8.40 3.73 6.92
N TYR A 337 -9.42 3.42 6.13
CA TYR A 337 -9.31 2.81 4.81
C TYR A 337 -9.76 3.72 3.66
N ASN A 338 -10.00 5.00 3.94
CA ASN A 338 -10.13 6.00 2.88
C ASN A 338 -8.77 6.28 2.25
N MET A 339 -8.73 6.37 0.92
CA MET A 339 -7.53 6.64 0.13
C MET A 339 -7.75 7.87 -0.76
N PRO A 340 -7.63 9.10 -0.21
CA PRO A 340 -7.76 10.31 -0.99
C PRO A 340 -6.45 10.63 -1.74
N PHE A 341 -6.58 10.89 -3.04
CA PHE A 341 -5.52 11.36 -3.91
C PHE A 341 -5.88 12.76 -4.42
N VAL A 342 -5.08 13.75 -4.03
CA VAL A 342 -5.39 15.17 -4.26
C VAL A 342 -4.52 15.72 -5.38
N TYR A 343 -5.18 16.36 -6.34
CA TYR A 343 -4.56 16.92 -7.53
C TYR A 343 -4.89 18.40 -7.65
N ARG A 344 -3.95 19.17 -8.21
CA ARG A 344 -4.12 20.59 -8.55
C ARG A 344 -3.63 20.84 -9.97
N LEU A 345 -4.39 21.61 -10.74
CA LEU A 345 -4.00 21.99 -12.10
C LEU A 345 -2.74 22.85 -12.08
N GLN A 346 -1.88 22.71 -13.09
CA GLN A 346 -0.77 23.61 -13.32
C GLN A 346 -1.25 24.98 -13.85
N PRO A 347 -0.56 26.09 -13.55
CA PRO A 347 -0.90 27.41 -14.08
C PRO A 347 -1.01 27.43 -15.60
N GLY A 348 -2.07 28.03 -16.14
CA GLY A 348 -2.31 28.13 -17.59
C GLY A 348 -3.12 26.98 -18.19
N HIS A 349 -3.43 25.93 -17.43
CA HIS A 349 -4.25 24.81 -17.88
C HIS A 349 -5.67 24.91 -17.30
N THR A 350 -6.65 24.36 -18.02
CA THR A 350 -8.05 24.27 -17.57
C THR A 350 -8.65 22.90 -17.86
N LEU A 351 -9.47 22.38 -16.96
CA LEU A 351 -10.12 21.07 -17.10
C LEU A 351 -11.64 21.21 -17.21
N SER A 352 -12.26 20.51 -18.16
CA SER A 352 -13.72 20.45 -18.31
C SER A 352 -14.33 19.43 -17.35
N ILE A 353 -15.14 19.89 -16.41
CA ILE A 353 -15.85 19.01 -15.46
C ILE A 353 -16.87 18.12 -16.18
N LYS A 354 -17.50 18.62 -17.24
CA LYS A 354 -18.44 17.82 -18.02
C LYS A 354 -17.76 16.64 -18.71
N GLN A 355 -16.58 16.88 -19.30
CA GLN A 355 -15.78 15.84 -19.94
C GLN A 355 -15.20 14.88 -18.90
N LEU A 356 -14.75 15.40 -17.75
CA LEU A 356 -14.30 14.58 -16.62
C LEU A 356 -15.40 13.64 -16.14
N HIS A 357 -16.64 14.13 -15.99
CA HIS A 357 -17.77 13.30 -15.58
C HIS A 357 -18.00 12.15 -16.57
N GLN A 358 -17.99 12.42 -17.88
CA GLN A 358 -18.13 11.38 -18.91
C GLN A 358 -16.99 10.36 -18.86
N ALA A 359 -15.74 10.83 -18.73
CA ALA A 359 -14.56 9.99 -18.64
C ALA A 359 -14.58 9.08 -17.39
N LEU A 360 -15.00 9.62 -16.24
CA LEU A 360 -15.16 8.85 -15.01
C LEU A 360 -16.23 7.78 -15.13
N HIS A 361 -17.37 8.08 -15.78
CA HIS A 361 -18.40 7.06 -16.04
C HIS A 361 -17.85 5.90 -16.88
N LEU A 362 -17.12 6.18 -17.95
CA LEU A 362 -16.49 5.14 -18.77
C LEU A 362 -15.45 4.33 -17.98
N THR A 363 -14.60 5.01 -17.22
CA THR A 363 -13.52 4.39 -16.43
C THR A 363 -14.07 3.49 -15.33
N VAL A 364 -15.08 3.96 -14.60
CA VAL A 364 -15.72 3.20 -13.52
C VAL A 364 -16.48 2.01 -14.10
N ASN A 365 -17.30 2.19 -15.13
CA ASN A 365 -18.05 1.09 -15.77
C ASN A 365 -17.16 -0.05 -16.28
N ASN A 366 -15.97 0.30 -16.76
CA ASN A 366 -15.04 -0.67 -17.33
C ASN A 366 -14.28 -1.48 -16.26
N ASN A 367 -14.30 -1.01 -15.01
CA ASN A 367 -13.52 -1.55 -13.90
C ASN A 367 -14.45 -1.97 -12.76
N SER A 368 -14.85 -3.25 -12.76
CA SER A 368 -15.91 -3.76 -11.88
C SER A 368 -15.67 -3.53 -10.37
N SER A 369 -14.40 -3.54 -9.94
CA SER A 369 -14.03 -3.27 -8.54
C SER A 369 -14.53 -1.91 -8.04
N LEU A 370 -14.61 -0.89 -8.93
CA LEU A 370 -15.02 0.47 -8.57
C LEU A 370 -16.53 0.65 -8.36
N HIS A 371 -17.32 -0.39 -8.61
CA HIS A 371 -18.76 -0.43 -8.36
C HIS A 371 -19.18 -1.79 -7.79
N THR A 372 -18.30 -2.42 -7.00
CA THR A 372 -18.56 -3.69 -6.32
C THR A 372 -19.06 -3.45 -4.89
N SER A 373 -20.12 -4.14 -4.51
CA SER A 373 -20.60 -4.19 -3.12
C SER A 373 -20.00 -5.37 -2.35
N LEU A 374 -19.90 -5.23 -1.03
CA LEU A 374 -19.47 -6.28 -0.11
C LEU A 374 -20.56 -6.55 0.91
N HIS A 375 -20.94 -7.81 1.09
CA HIS A 375 -21.93 -8.25 2.07
C HIS A 375 -21.53 -9.59 2.68
N PHE A 376 -21.89 -9.80 3.94
CA PHE A 376 -21.59 -11.04 4.63
C PHE A 376 -22.75 -12.02 4.48
N ASP A 377 -22.47 -13.19 3.89
CA ASP A 377 -23.42 -14.28 3.81
C ASP A 377 -23.34 -15.11 5.09
N THR A 378 -24.43 -15.10 5.87
CA THR A 378 -24.51 -15.81 7.15
C THR A 378 -24.68 -17.32 7.00
N GLU A 379 -25.20 -17.80 5.88
CA GLU A 379 -25.37 -19.24 5.62
C GLU A 379 -24.03 -19.86 5.21
N MET A 380 -23.28 -19.17 4.35
CA MET A 380 -21.95 -19.60 3.93
C MET A 380 -20.85 -19.23 4.93
N ASN A 381 -21.13 -18.33 5.87
CA ASN A 381 -20.16 -17.74 6.80
C ASN A 381 -18.95 -17.13 6.08
N LEU A 382 -19.22 -16.44 4.96
CA LEU A 382 -18.22 -15.86 4.07
C LEU A 382 -18.60 -14.43 3.67
N LEU A 383 -17.58 -13.59 3.49
CA LEU A 383 -17.79 -12.31 2.83
C LEU A 383 -17.93 -12.55 1.32
N MET A 384 -19.01 -12.05 0.77
CA MET A 384 -19.34 -12.09 -0.64
C MET A 384 -19.13 -10.70 -1.25
N GLN A 385 -18.76 -10.68 -2.52
CA GLN A 385 -18.70 -9.48 -3.34
C GLN A 385 -19.70 -9.59 -4.48
N ARG A 386 -20.31 -8.47 -4.85
CA ARG A 386 -21.22 -8.39 -6.00
C ARG A 386 -20.94 -7.17 -6.85
N VAL A 387 -20.71 -7.38 -8.13
CA VAL A 387 -20.57 -6.31 -9.13
C VAL A 387 -21.96 -5.70 -9.35
N ILE A 388 -22.09 -4.41 -9.06
CA ILE A 388 -23.34 -3.68 -9.31
C ILE A 388 -23.37 -3.25 -10.78
N THR A 389 -24.46 -3.61 -11.47
CA THR A 389 -24.70 -3.28 -12.88
C THR A 389 -25.69 -2.13 -13.04
N ASP A 390 -25.79 -1.58 -14.25
CA ASP A 390 -26.80 -0.56 -14.57
C ASP A 390 -28.24 -1.07 -14.38
N GLU A 391 -28.49 -2.38 -14.57
CA GLU A 391 -29.81 -3.00 -14.35
C GLU A 391 -30.21 -3.02 -12.86
N ASP A 392 -29.23 -3.16 -11.97
CA ASP A 392 -29.46 -3.19 -10.51
C ASP A 392 -29.93 -1.84 -9.97
N LYS A 393 -29.66 -0.75 -10.69
CA LYS A 393 -30.02 0.62 -10.27
C LYS A 393 -31.18 1.09 -11.12
N ASN A 394 -32.31 1.43 -10.50
CA ASN A 394 -33.50 2.03 -11.16
C ASN A 394 -33.19 3.43 -11.77
N ASN A 395 -32.34 3.47 -12.82
CA ASN A 395 -31.94 4.59 -13.68
C ASN A 395 -31.50 5.90 -13.00
N LYS A 396 -31.22 5.93 -11.68
CA LYS A 396 -31.01 7.20 -10.94
C LYS A 396 -29.93 7.21 -9.85
N ASN A 397 -29.30 6.09 -9.51
CA ASN A 397 -28.19 6.09 -8.55
C ASN A 397 -26.85 5.97 -9.29
N ASN A 398 -26.00 6.99 -9.18
CA ASN A 398 -24.67 6.94 -9.79
C ASN A 398 -23.83 5.80 -9.15
N MET A 399 -22.96 5.14 -9.92
CA MET A 399 -21.95 4.19 -9.42
C MET A 399 -20.96 4.83 -8.45
N PHE A 400 -20.75 6.13 -8.58
CA PHE A 400 -19.87 6.93 -7.77
C PHE A 400 -20.48 8.32 -7.58
N LEU A 401 -19.98 9.10 -6.62
CA LEU A 401 -20.45 10.47 -6.40
C LEU A 401 -19.44 11.48 -6.92
N ILE A 402 -19.92 12.51 -7.62
CA ILE A 402 -19.18 13.76 -7.82
C ILE A 402 -19.74 14.79 -6.85
N ILE A 403 -18.86 15.36 -6.04
CA ILE A 403 -19.19 16.36 -5.03
C ILE A 403 -18.49 17.64 -5.39
N GLU A 404 -19.19 18.75 -5.28
CA GLU A 404 -18.66 20.08 -5.55
C GLU A 404 -18.76 20.91 -4.28
N THR A 405 -17.64 21.45 -3.81
CA THR A 405 -17.60 22.38 -2.69
C THR A 405 -16.73 23.58 -3.03
N THR A 406 -16.82 24.62 -2.21
CA THR A 406 -15.96 25.80 -2.30
C THR A 406 -15.08 25.92 -1.06
N TYR A 407 -13.93 26.58 -1.22
CA TYR A 407 -13.11 27.02 -0.10
C TYR A 407 -12.64 28.47 -0.32
N GLU A 408 -12.51 29.21 0.76
CA GLU A 408 -11.99 30.59 0.76
C GLU A 408 -10.71 30.74 1.57
N THR A 409 -10.53 29.91 2.60
CA THR A 409 -9.38 29.94 3.52
C THR A 409 -8.64 28.61 3.53
N ASP A 410 -7.36 28.65 3.91
CA ASP A 410 -6.56 27.43 4.10
C ASP A 410 -7.12 26.53 5.20
N GLU A 411 -7.77 27.10 6.22
CA GLU A 411 -8.44 26.37 7.30
C GLU A 411 -9.59 25.52 6.76
N GLN A 412 -10.49 26.10 5.96
CA GLN A 412 -11.58 25.38 5.30
C GLN A 412 -11.06 24.28 4.37
N LEU A 413 -10.01 24.58 3.59
CA LEU A 413 -9.40 23.58 2.72
C LEU A 413 -8.84 22.41 3.54
N ASN A 414 -8.14 22.71 4.64
CA ASN A 414 -7.59 21.68 5.52
C ASN A 414 -8.68 20.84 6.18
N GLU A 415 -9.82 21.43 6.57
CA GLU A 415 -10.98 20.70 7.08
C GLU A 415 -11.55 19.74 6.04
N ILE A 416 -11.73 20.20 4.80
CA ILE A 416 -12.21 19.35 3.70
C ILE A 416 -11.25 18.18 3.48
N LEU A 417 -9.94 18.44 3.41
CA LEU A 417 -8.91 17.42 3.21
C LEU A 417 -8.84 16.43 4.39
N HIS A 418 -9.03 16.92 5.60
CA HIS A 418 -9.08 16.10 6.81
C HIS A 418 -10.29 15.17 6.80
N ASP A 419 -11.47 15.69 6.42
CA ASP A 419 -12.71 14.92 6.30
C ASP A 419 -12.55 13.78 5.27
N GLN A 420 -11.93 14.05 4.11
CA GLN A 420 -11.69 13.02 3.08
C GLN A 420 -10.98 11.77 3.61
N LYS A 421 -10.05 11.94 4.55
CA LYS A 421 -9.24 10.84 5.09
C LYS A 421 -9.91 10.12 6.26
N ARG A 422 -10.75 10.81 7.03
CA ARG A 422 -11.18 10.34 8.36
C ARG A 422 -12.67 10.15 8.51
N ASN A 423 -13.49 10.64 7.59
CA ASN A 423 -14.94 10.54 7.70
C ASN A 423 -15.41 9.11 7.31
N PRO A 424 -15.99 8.35 8.25
CA PRO A 424 -16.45 6.98 8.02
C PRO A 424 -17.72 6.92 7.17
N GLN A 425 -18.42 8.04 6.97
CA GLN A 425 -19.67 8.10 6.20
C GLN A 425 -19.42 8.35 4.71
N LEU A 426 -18.16 8.42 4.27
CA LEU A 426 -17.87 8.68 2.86
C LEU A 426 -18.19 7.48 1.97
N PHE A 427 -18.07 6.26 2.46
CA PHE A 427 -18.28 5.07 1.65
C PHE A 427 -19.41 4.20 2.21
N ASN A 428 -20.04 3.44 1.32
CA ASN A 428 -21.03 2.43 1.70
C ASN A 428 -20.76 1.16 0.89
N LEU A 429 -19.95 0.28 1.46
CA LEU A 429 -19.52 -0.97 0.81
C LEU A 429 -20.70 -1.89 0.53
N ALA A 430 -21.74 -1.89 1.36
CA ALA A 430 -22.93 -2.73 1.14
C ALA A 430 -23.74 -2.29 -0.09
N GLN A 431 -23.63 -1.02 -0.50
CA GLN A 431 -24.30 -0.47 -1.68
C GLN A 431 -23.38 -0.29 -2.90
N GLY A 432 -22.11 -0.69 -2.78
CA GLY A 432 -21.11 -0.51 -3.84
C GLY A 432 -20.67 0.94 -4.05
N LEU A 433 -20.90 1.83 -3.08
CA LEU A 433 -20.35 3.19 -3.12
C LEU A 433 -18.92 3.16 -2.56
N VAL A 434 -17.96 2.89 -3.46
CA VAL A 434 -16.54 2.65 -3.11
C VAL A 434 -15.57 3.66 -3.74
N PHE A 435 -16.07 4.53 -4.61
CA PHE A 435 -15.32 5.59 -5.27
C PHE A 435 -16.09 6.93 -5.24
N ARG A 436 -15.34 8.02 -5.03
CA ARG A 436 -15.85 9.41 -5.02
C ARG A 436 -14.86 10.33 -5.71
N CYS A 437 -15.41 11.32 -6.43
CA CYS A 437 -14.68 12.44 -6.99
C CYS A 437 -15.13 13.72 -6.28
N HIS A 438 -14.21 14.46 -5.66
CA HIS A 438 -14.52 15.73 -5.01
C HIS A 438 -13.81 16.86 -5.74
N VAL A 439 -14.60 17.75 -6.34
CA VAL A 439 -14.15 18.98 -6.98
C VAL A 439 -14.25 20.12 -5.99
N ILE A 440 -13.13 20.77 -5.69
CA ILE A 440 -13.05 21.84 -4.70
C ILE A 440 -12.69 23.13 -5.42
N TYR A 441 -13.63 24.06 -5.49
CA TYR A 441 -13.49 25.33 -6.19
C TYR A 441 -12.98 26.44 -5.27
N TYR A 442 -12.07 27.26 -5.75
CA TYR A 442 -11.65 28.44 -5.01
C TYR A 442 -12.71 29.56 -5.12
N LYS A 443 -13.26 29.97 -3.97
CA LYS A 443 -14.29 31.00 -3.76
C LYS A 443 -15.67 30.74 -4.37
N GLN A 444 -15.76 30.29 -5.61
CA GLN A 444 -17.05 30.10 -6.29
C GLN A 444 -17.01 28.94 -7.27
N ILE A 445 -18.11 28.21 -7.35
CA ILE A 445 -18.30 27.16 -8.36
C ILE A 445 -18.26 27.80 -9.75
N SER A 446 -17.49 27.17 -10.63
CA SER A 446 -17.23 27.70 -11.96
C SER A 446 -18.49 27.66 -12.84
N SER A 447 -18.97 28.82 -13.30
CA SER A 447 -20.17 28.92 -14.14
C SER A 447 -19.98 28.37 -15.56
N ASN A 448 -18.73 28.22 -16.02
CA ASN A 448 -18.40 27.62 -17.32
C ASN A 448 -17.98 26.15 -17.20
N HIS A 449 -18.08 25.56 -16.00
CA HIS A 449 -17.66 24.18 -15.70
C HIS A 449 -16.19 23.88 -16.02
N LEU A 450 -15.33 24.90 -15.99
CA LEU A 450 -13.87 24.75 -16.11
C LEU A 450 -13.18 24.91 -14.76
N LEU A 451 -12.27 23.99 -14.45
CA LEU A 451 -11.33 24.13 -13.34
C LEU A 451 -10.10 24.92 -13.75
N SER A 452 -9.49 25.57 -12.77
CA SER A 452 -8.26 26.36 -12.85
C SER A 452 -7.21 25.84 -11.87
N HIS A 453 -5.99 26.38 -11.93
CA HIS A 453 -4.89 26.07 -11.00
C HIS A 453 -5.16 26.35 -9.52
N LYS A 454 -6.23 27.09 -9.19
CA LYS A 454 -6.64 27.33 -7.79
C LYS A 454 -7.58 26.25 -7.28
N ASP A 455 -8.21 25.51 -8.18
CA ASP A 455 -9.15 24.46 -7.82
C ASP A 455 -8.40 23.15 -7.57
N LEU A 456 -9.04 22.25 -6.82
CA LEU A 456 -8.49 20.93 -6.51
C LEU A 456 -9.46 19.84 -6.95
N LEU A 457 -8.87 18.70 -7.26
CA LEU A 457 -9.58 17.47 -7.59
C LEU A 457 -9.12 16.37 -6.65
N ILE A 458 -10.06 15.70 -5.99
CA ILE A 458 -9.76 14.56 -5.11
C ILE A 458 -10.44 13.32 -5.66
N PHE A 459 -9.65 12.29 -5.95
CA PHE A 459 -10.16 10.94 -6.16
C PHE A 459 -10.01 10.18 -4.86
N ASN A 460 -11.13 9.74 -4.29
CA ASN A 460 -11.14 9.03 -3.01
C ASN A 460 -11.72 7.63 -3.21
N PHE A 461 -10.97 6.63 -2.78
CA PHE A 461 -11.32 5.22 -2.91
C PHE A 461 -11.39 4.57 -1.54
N HIS A 462 -12.23 3.54 -1.41
CA HIS A 462 -12.14 2.66 -0.26
C HIS A 462 -11.11 1.55 -0.49
N HIS A 463 -10.15 1.39 0.44
CA HIS A 463 -9.03 0.47 0.27
C HIS A 463 -9.44 -1.00 0.07
N ALA A 464 -10.62 -1.40 0.57
CA ALA A 464 -11.12 -2.76 0.36
C ALA A 464 -11.29 -3.13 -1.13
N LEU A 465 -11.42 -2.15 -2.04
CA LEU A 465 -11.65 -2.38 -3.47
C LEU A 465 -10.53 -1.78 -4.35
N PHE A 466 -9.51 -1.19 -3.73
CA PHE A 466 -8.50 -0.41 -4.44
C PHE A 466 -7.17 -0.40 -3.68
N ASP A 467 -6.08 -0.72 -4.36
CA ASP A 467 -4.73 -0.61 -3.84
C ASP A 467 -3.92 0.53 -4.49
N PHE A 468 -2.76 0.88 -3.91
CA PHE A 468 -1.93 1.96 -4.45
C PHE A 468 -1.51 1.72 -5.91
N PRO A 469 -1.07 0.50 -6.32
CA PRO A 469 -0.78 0.21 -7.72
C PRO A 469 -1.96 0.44 -8.68
N SER A 470 -3.21 0.21 -8.24
CA SER A 470 -4.42 0.48 -9.04
C SER A 470 -4.55 1.94 -9.47
N MET A 471 -3.90 2.88 -8.77
CA MET A 471 -3.92 4.30 -9.12
C MET A 471 -3.34 4.56 -10.52
N ASN A 472 -2.23 3.92 -10.88
CA ASN A 472 -1.64 4.11 -12.21
C ASN A 472 -2.61 3.66 -13.32
N ILE A 473 -3.28 2.54 -13.10
CA ILE A 473 -4.24 1.96 -14.04
C ILE A 473 -5.46 2.87 -14.17
N PHE A 474 -6.01 3.31 -13.03
CA PHE A 474 -7.15 4.23 -12.99
C PHE A 474 -6.86 5.53 -13.75
N LEU A 475 -5.71 6.13 -13.50
CA LEU A 475 -5.33 7.40 -14.12
C LEU A 475 -5.05 7.25 -15.62
N HIS A 476 -4.47 6.12 -16.04
CA HIS A 476 -4.27 5.79 -17.44
C HIS A 476 -5.60 5.67 -18.18
N ASP A 477 -6.52 4.84 -17.67
CA ASP A 477 -7.85 4.64 -18.26
C ASP A 477 -8.63 5.97 -18.27
N LEU A 478 -8.60 6.73 -17.17
CA LEU A 478 -9.27 8.02 -17.08
C LEU A 478 -8.74 9.01 -18.12
N ASN A 479 -7.43 9.04 -18.35
CA ASN A 479 -6.84 9.91 -19.35
C ASN A 479 -7.27 9.54 -20.76
N GLN A 480 -7.24 8.25 -21.08
CA GLN A 480 -7.69 7.75 -22.37
C GLN A 480 -9.17 8.07 -22.61
N ALA A 481 -10.02 7.81 -21.61
CA ALA A 481 -11.45 8.10 -21.67
C ALA A 481 -11.71 9.61 -21.81
N TYR A 482 -10.96 10.46 -21.10
CA TYR A 482 -11.09 11.91 -21.19
C TYR A 482 -10.70 12.41 -22.59
N THR A 483 -9.56 11.97 -23.10
CA THR A 483 -8.98 12.49 -24.36
C THR A 483 -9.74 11.98 -25.59
N THR A 484 -10.17 10.73 -25.59
CA THR A 484 -10.75 10.08 -26.78
C THR A 484 -12.27 9.89 -26.71
N GLY A 485 -12.85 9.98 -25.51
CA GLY A 485 -14.26 9.62 -25.26
C GLY A 485 -14.53 8.11 -25.29
N GLN A 486 -13.49 7.26 -25.36
CA GLN A 486 -13.59 5.80 -25.38
C GLN A 486 -12.42 5.16 -24.60
N LEU A 487 -12.55 3.87 -24.28
CA LEU A 487 -11.44 3.03 -23.78
C LEU A 487 -11.08 2.05 -24.90
N LEU A 488 -9.89 2.18 -25.47
CA LEU A 488 -9.36 1.25 -26.46
C LEU A 488 -8.41 0.30 -25.75
N TYR A 489 -8.75 -0.98 -25.75
CA TYR A 489 -7.83 -2.05 -25.37
C TYR A 489 -6.91 -2.33 -26.56
N ASP A 490 -5.65 -1.94 -26.45
CA ASP A 490 -4.63 -2.35 -27.41
C ASP A 490 -3.89 -3.57 -26.82
N ASP A 491 -3.98 -4.71 -27.50
CA ASP A 491 -3.36 -5.99 -27.14
C ASP A 491 -1.84 -5.87 -26.94
N ASN A 492 -1.22 -4.78 -27.40
CA ASN A 492 0.22 -4.50 -27.27
C ASN A 492 0.63 -3.57 -26.11
N THR A 493 -0.28 -3.14 -25.23
CA THR A 493 0.09 -2.25 -24.11
C THR A 493 0.66 -3.00 -22.89
N ASN A 494 1.80 -3.67 -23.10
CA ASN A 494 2.63 -4.31 -22.06
C ASN A 494 3.30 -3.32 -21.07
N LEU A 495 2.84 -2.06 -20.99
CA LEU A 495 3.51 -0.98 -20.24
C LEU A 495 2.56 -0.22 -19.28
N ARG A 496 1.44 -0.84 -18.87
CA ARG A 496 0.57 -0.28 -17.81
C ARG A 496 1.17 -0.47 -16.40
N TYR A 497 2.04 -1.46 -16.23
CA TYR A 497 2.76 -1.73 -14.99
C TYR A 497 4.27 -1.54 -15.23
N LEU A 498 4.84 -0.46 -14.68
CA LEU A 498 6.29 -0.35 -14.57
C LEU A 498 6.72 -1.23 -13.39
N ASP A 499 7.31 -2.36 -13.73
CA ASP A 499 8.01 -3.33 -12.86
C ASP A 499 8.53 -2.66 -11.57
N CYS A 500 7.77 -2.77 -10.49
CA CYS A 500 8.34 -2.75 -9.15
C CYS A 500 8.62 -4.21 -8.80
N LYS A 501 9.63 -4.80 -9.46
CA LYS A 501 10.17 -6.09 -9.02
C LYS A 501 10.60 -5.92 -7.56
N TYR A 502 9.91 -6.64 -6.67
CA TYR A 502 10.21 -6.76 -5.25
C TYR A 502 11.52 -7.49 -5.01
#